data_AF-M4BF32-F1
#
_entry.id   AF-M4BF32-F1
#
_cell.length_a   1.000
_cell.length_b   1.000
_cell.length_c   1.000
_cell.angle_alpha   90.00
_cell.angle_beta   90.00
_cell.angle_gamma   90.00
#
_symmetry.space_group_name_H-M   'P 1'
#
loop_
_entity.id
_entity.type
_entity.pdbx_description
1 polymer ?
#
loop_
_entity_poly.entity_id
_entity_poly.type
_entity_poly.pdbx_seq_one_letter_code
_entity_poly.pdbx_strand_id
1 'polypeptide(L)'
;MSDLLKKDAEWNLPKAEIDAYTEEKKLLVESPVLDLLDADMPLSVVCDLSNFAIETALLHKNDDGIDCVILHQLHILKAAELN
;
A
#
# COMPACT_ATOMS: atom_id res chain seq x y z
N MET A 1 -15.45 -1.76 4.93
CA MET A 1 -15.37 -3.07 4.28
C MET A 1 -16.35 -3.05 3.11
N SER A 2 -15.85 -3.26 1.89
CA SER A 2 -16.70 -3.26 0.69
C SER A 2 -17.64 -4.47 0.70
N ASP A 3 -18.89 -4.25 0.33
CA ASP A 3 -19.91 -5.30 0.21
C ASP A 3 -19.76 -6.12 -1.09
N LEU A 4 -18.87 -5.68 -1.99
CA LEU A 4 -18.61 -6.33 -3.29
C LEU A 4 -18.10 -7.78 -3.17
N LEU A 5 -17.56 -8.15 -2.01
CA LEU A 5 -17.03 -9.49 -1.75
C LEU A 5 -18.03 -10.39 -1.02
N LYS A 6 -19.24 -9.90 -0.70
CA LYS A 6 -20.28 -10.71 -0.07
C LYS A 6 -20.79 -11.75 -1.06
N LYS A 7 -20.92 -12.99 -0.59
CA LYS A 7 -21.54 -14.08 -1.35
C LYS A 7 -22.98 -13.70 -1.72
N ASP A 8 -23.40 -14.03 -2.93
CA ASP A 8 -24.74 -13.80 -3.48
C ASP A 8 -25.15 -12.31 -3.58
N ALA A 9 -24.21 -11.38 -3.43
CA ALA A 9 -24.43 -9.97 -3.71
C ALA A 9 -24.55 -9.73 -5.22
N GLU A 10 -25.49 -8.86 -5.61
CA GLU A 10 -25.60 -8.43 -7.00
C GLU A 10 -24.35 -7.63 -7.38
N TRP A 11 -23.72 -7.98 -8.51
CA TRP A 11 -22.54 -7.30 -9.02
C TRP A 11 -22.92 -5.94 -9.60
N ASN A 12 -23.07 -4.96 -8.72
CA ASN A 12 -23.31 -3.57 -9.06
C ASN A 12 -22.14 -2.75 -8.51
N LEU A 13 -21.29 -2.23 -9.40
CA LEU A 13 -20.18 -1.36 -9.05
C LEU A 13 -20.67 0.09 -9.09
N PRO A 14 -20.82 0.77 -7.94
CA PRO A 14 -21.12 2.18 -7.94
C PRO A 14 -19.94 2.97 -8.53
N LYS A 15 -20.21 4.21 -8.91
CA LYS A 15 -19.22 5.06 -9.57
C LYS A 15 -17.95 5.25 -8.73
N ALA A 16 -18.07 5.35 -7.40
CA ALA A 16 -16.94 5.55 -6.51
C ALA A 16 -15.92 4.39 -6.58
N GLU A 17 -16.40 3.17 -6.74
CA GLU A 17 -15.60 1.95 -6.83
C GLU A 17 -14.93 1.83 -8.19
N ILE A 18 -15.59 2.30 -9.25
CA ILE A 18 -14.98 2.42 -10.59
C ILE A 18 -13.87 3.48 -10.58
N ASP A 19 -14.13 4.63 -9.96
CA ASP A 19 -13.17 5.72 -9.86
C ASP A 19 -11.94 5.27 -9.04
N ALA A 20 -12.15 4.63 -7.88
CA ALA A 20 -11.07 4.07 -7.05
C ALA A 20 -10.25 3.02 -7.81
N TYR A 21 -10.90 2.10 -8.52
CA TYR A 21 -10.20 1.10 -9.32
C TYR A 21 -9.39 1.72 -10.49
N THR A 22 -9.89 2.81 -11.07
CA THR A 22 -9.19 3.54 -12.12
C THR A 22 -7.97 4.27 -11.58
N GLU A 23 -8.09 4.87 -10.39
CA GLU A 23 -6.98 5.50 -9.69
C GLU A 23 -5.91 4.47 -9.30
N GLU A 24 -6.30 3.31 -8.77
CA GLU A 24 -5.36 2.22 -8.43
C GLU A 24 -4.60 1.71 -9.66
N LYS A 25 -5.28 1.56 -10.81
CA LYS A 25 -4.62 1.24 -12.08
C LYS A 25 -3.60 2.28 -12.50
N LYS A 26 -3.94 3.57 -12.36
CA LYS A 26 -3.03 4.66 -12.69
C LYS A 26 -1.80 4.62 -11.78
N LEU A 27 -2.02 4.47 -10.47
CA LEU A 27 -0.94 4.34 -9.49
C LEU A 27 -0.04 3.15 -9.80
N LEU A 28 -0.58 2.00 -10.21
CA LEU A 28 0.21 0.84 -10.60
C LEU A 28 1.14 1.09 -11.79
N VAL A 29 0.71 1.92 -12.74
CA VAL A 29 1.53 2.29 -13.92
C VAL A 29 2.56 3.36 -13.56
N GLU A 30 2.21 4.28 -12.65
CA GLU A 30 3.07 5.39 -12.23
C GLU A 30 4.01 5.04 -11.06
N SER A 31 3.78 3.91 -10.38
CA SER A 31 4.53 3.51 -9.20
C SER A 31 6.02 3.36 -9.53
N PRO A 32 6.92 3.95 -8.73
CA PRO A 32 8.35 3.80 -8.94
C PRO A 32 8.76 2.32 -8.83
N VAL A 33 9.78 1.94 -9.60
CA VAL A 33 10.38 0.61 -9.51
C VAL A 33 10.98 0.46 -8.11
N LEU A 34 10.57 -0.60 -7.40
CA LEU A 34 11.16 -0.97 -6.13
C LEU A 34 12.60 -1.44 -6.34
N ASP A 35 13.48 -1.05 -5.42
CA ASP A 35 14.87 -1.48 -5.45
C ASP A 35 15.01 -2.90 -4.87
N LEU A 36 16.08 -3.60 -5.26
CA LEU A 36 16.35 -4.94 -4.78
C LEU A 36 16.83 -4.88 -3.32
N LEU A 37 16.29 -5.75 -2.47
CA LEU A 37 16.74 -5.88 -1.10
C LEU A 37 18.22 -6.31 -1.06
N ASP A 38 19.07 -5.44 -0.55
CA ASP A 38 20.43 -5.76 -0.15
C ASP A 38 20.47 -6.01 1.37
N ALA A 39 20.77 -7.26 1.75
CA ALA A 39 20.79 -7.69 3.15
C ALA A 39 22.01 -7.17 3.92
N ASP A 40 23.06 -6.71 3.23
CA ASP A 40 24.26 -6.16 3.85
C ASP A 40 24.11 -4.65 4.12
N MET A 41 23.08 -4.01 3.55
CA MET A 41 22.81 -2.60 3.71
C MET A 41 21.89 -2.30 4.90
N PRO A 42 22.13 -1.19 5.64
CA PRO A 42 21.23 -0.76 6.69
C PRO A 42 19.82 -0.47 6.15
N LEU A 43 18.82 -1.04 6.82
CA LEU A 43 17.41 -0.81 6.51
C LEU A 43 16.83 0.29 7.39
N SER A 44 15.95 1.10 6.82
CA SER A 44 15.12 2.07 7.53
C SER A 44 13.64 1.84 7.20
N VAL A 45 12.77 2.20 8.15
CA VAL A 45 11.32 2.04 8.00
C VAL A 45 10.66 3.38 8.24
N VAL A 46 9.79 3.79 7.33
CA VAL A 46 8.89 4.93 7.51
C VAL A 46 7.45 4.43 7.49
N CYS A 47 6.61 4.99 8.35
CA CYS A 47 5.20 4.62 8.41
C CYS A 47 4.31 5.86 8.35
N ASP A 48 3.19 5.74 7.66
CA ASP A 48 2.06 6.66 7.78
C ASP A 48 0.87 5.93 8.43
N LEU A 49 0.05 6.68 9.16
CA LEU A 49 -1.10 6.15 9.89
C LEU A 49 -2.36 6.90 9.49
N SER A 50 -3.31 6.17 8.92
CA SER A 50 -4.67 6.65 8.74
C SER A 50 -5.60 6.10 9.81
N ASN A 51 -6.85 6.56 9.82
CA ASN A 51 -7.89 6.02 10.71
C ASN A 51 -8.25 4.55 10.44
N PHE A 52 -7.77 3.96 9.33
CA PHE A 52 -8.20 2.63 8.87
C PHE A 52 -7.04 1.68 8.59
N ALA A 53 -5.85 2.18 8.36
CA ALA A 53 -4.70 1.38 7.98
C ALA A 53 -3.38 2.06 8.37
N ILE A 54 -2.38 1.21 8.61
CA ILE A 54 -0.98 1.59 8.75
C ILE A 54 -0.29 1.30 7.43
N GLU A 55 0.24 2.33 6.79
CA GLU A 55 1.09 2.19 5.62
C GLU A 55 2.55 2.25 6.04
N THR A 56 3.38 1.40 5.47
CA THR A 56 4.79 1.29 5.82
C THR A 56 5.62 1.13 4.56
N ALA A 57 6.71 1.87 4.46
CA ALA A 57 7.72 1.69 3.43
C ALA A 57 9.05 1.29 4.08
N LEU A 58 9.65 0.23 3.54
CA LEU A 58 11.00 -0.21 3.88
C LEU A 58 11.97 0.41 2.87
N LEU A 59 13.04 1.03 3.36
CA LEU A 59 14.05 1.68 2.55
C LEU A 59 15.45 1.20 2.92
N HIS A 60 16.37 1.38 1.99
CA HIS A 60 17.81 1.34 2.21
C HIS A 60 18.45 2.51 1.47
N LYS A 61 19.72 2.77 1.77
CA LYS A 61 20.52 3.68 0.96
C LYS A 61 21.17 2.92 -0.17
N ASN A 62 21.10 3.45 -1.39
CA ASN A 62 21.92 2.95 -2.50
C ASN A 62 23.38 3.42 -2.36
N ASP A 63 24.23 3.03 -3.31
CA ASP A 63 25.67 3.39 -3.34
C ASP A 63 25.92 4.91 -3.34
N ASP A 64 24.97 5.69 -3.87
CA ASP A 64 25.02 7.17 -3.90
C ASP A 64 24.47 7.80 -2.60
N GLY A 65 24.03 6.99 -1.63
CA GLY A 65 23.47 7.44 -0.35
C GLY A 65 22.02 7.89 -0.42
N ILE A 66 21.34 7.67 -1.55
CA ILE A 66 19.94 8.03 -1.80
C ILE A 66 19.03 6.96 -1.18
N ASP A 67 17.96 7.40 -0.53
CA ASP A 67 16.96 6.47 0.01
C ASP A 67 16.13 5.87 -1.13
N CYS A 68 16.18 4.54 -1.23
CA CYS A 68 15.47 3.74 -2.22
C CYS A 68 14.44 2.85 -1.52
N VAL A 69 13.22 2.81 -2.05
CA VAL A 69 12.14 2.01 -1.47
C VAL A 69 12.23 0.57 -1.98
N ILE A 70 12.26 -0.37 -1.06
CA ILE A 70 12.36 -1.81 -1.32
C ILE A 70 10.97 -2.45 -1.34
N LEU A 71 10.12 -2.03 -0.42
CA LEU A 71 8.82 -2.65 -0.18
C LEU A 71 7.85 -1.65 0.42
N HIS A 72 6.60 -1.73 -0.03
CA HIS A 72 5.45 -1.16 0.66
C HIS A 72 4.65 -2.27 1.35
N GLN A 73 4.23 -2.01 2.58
CA GLN A 73 3.36 -2.88 3.35
C GLN A 73 2.19 -2.06 3.92
N LEU A 74 0.98 -2.53 3.68
CA LEU A 74 -0.24 -1.94 4.22
C LEU A 74 -0.88 -2.94 5.20
N HIS A 75 -1.09 -2.51 6.44
CA HIS A 75 -1.84 -3.26 7.44
C HIS A 75 -3.18 -2.57 7.70
N ILE A 76 -4.28 -3.21 7.29
CA ILE A 76 -5.64 -2.72 7.56
C ILE A 76 -6.03 -3.06 8.99
N LEU A 77 -6.46 -2.04 9.75
CA LEU A 77 -6.83 -2.19 11.14
C LEU A 77 -8.07 -3.06 11.29
N LYS A 78 -8.01 -3.99 12.23
CA LYS A 78 -9.16 -4.80 12.65
C LYS A 78 -10.05 -4.01 13.61
N ALA A 79 -11.29 -4.47 13.79
CA ALA A 79 -12.24 -3.82 14.69
C ALA A 79 -11.72 -3.65 16.13
N ALA A 80 -10.84 -4.55 16.61
CA ALA A 80 -10.23 -4.44 17.94
C ALA A 80 -9.05 -3.45 18.01
N GLU A 81 -8.52 -3.03 16.87
CA GLU A 81 -7.42 -2.07 16.72
C GLU A 81 -7.94 -0.66 16.38
N LEU A 82 -9.25 -0.54 16.11
CA LEU A 82 -9.95 0.74 15.96
C LEU A 82 -10.40 1.21 17.35
N ASN A 83 -10.15 2.49 17.66
CA ASN A 83 -10.52 3.13 18.94
C ASN A 83 -12.03 3.31 19.11
#